data_AF-A0A183G1F0-F1
#
_entry.id   AF-A0A183G1F0-F1
#
_cell.length_a   1.000
_cell.length_b   1.000
_cell.length_c   1.000
_cell.angle_alpha   90.00
_cell.angle_beta   90.00
_cell.angle_gamma   90.00
#
_symmetry.space_group_name_H-M   'P 1'
#
loop_
_entity.id
_entity.type
_entity.pdbx_description
1 polymer ?
#
loop_
_entity_poly.entity_id
_entity_poly.type
_entity_poly.pdbx_seq_one_letter_code
_entity_poly.pdbx_strand_id
1 'polypeptide(L)'
;MAQNKMNVLHWHLVDSESFPYTSVKFPNMTILGAYTPAHVYSIADMKKVMDYARLRGIRVVPDEAFAGHAGAWGKSMPSLLPLCYNSKGQIDELSNIMDPTMEGTFTFLSDFFTEALALFQDNYMHFGGDEVSYDMQQCWANNAEVTARMQKMGYGSTFELLNYYWQRLFTIIDKARPNTKKVVWQEVLDMSVPATDSIAHVWKGDNIDDIMNEMASVTANGHKAILSSCW
;
A
#
# COMPACT_ATOMS: atom_id res chain seq x y z
N MET A 1 13.69 16.55 -12.92
CA MET A 1 14.48 15.70 -12.01
C MET A 1 15.97 15.79 -12.26
N ALA A 2 16.51 15.28 -13.37
CA ALA A 2 17.96 15.22 -13.63
C ALA A 2 18.67 16.59 -13.55
N GLN A 3 18.09 17.66 -14.12
CA GLN A 3 18.65 19.02 -14.04
C GLN A 3 18.80 19.53 -12.59
N ASN A 4 17.95 19.05 -11.68
CA ASN A 4 17.97 19.37 -10.25
C ASN A 4 18.67 18.30 -9.40
N LYS A 5 19.38 17.35 -10.04
CA LYS A 5 20.07 16.23 -9.38
C LYS A 5 19.18 15.32 -8.51
N MET A 6 17.87 15.33 -8.72
CA MET A 6 16.98 14.32 -8.13
C MET A 6 17.24 12.95 -8.78
N ASN A 7 17.21 11.88 -7.99
CA ASN A 7 17.57 10.53 -8.42
C ASN A 7 16.54 9.45 -8.06
N VAL A 8 15.35 9.81 -7.55
CA VAL A 8 14.26 8.86 -7.26
C VAL A 8 12.96 9.42 -7.82
N LEU A 9 12.30 8.63 -8.67
CA LEU A 9 10.90 8.79 -9.05
C LEU A 9 10.09 7.86 -8.14
N HIS A 10 9.43 8.44 -7.13
CA HIS A 10 8.37 7.76 -6.39
C HIS A 10 7.15 7.74 -7.31
N TRP A 11 6.77 6.56 -7.76
CA TRP A 11 5.67 6.40 -8.71
C TRP A 11 4.47 5.76 -8.02
N HIS A 12 3.61 6.62 -7.48
CA HIS A 12 2.30 6.22 -6.96
C HIS A 12 1.37 5.93 -8.14
N LEU A 13 1.21 4.65 -8.45
CA LEU A 13 0.64 4.18 -9.72
C LEU A 13 -0.87 4.02 -9.68
N VAL A 14 -1.41 3.67 -8.51
CA VAL A 14 -2.80 3.27 -8.31
C VAL A 14 -3.30 3.80 -6.97
N ASP A 15 -4.57 4.19 -6.91
CA ASP A 15 -5.27 4.65 -5.71
C ASP A 15 -6.77 4.32 -5.85
N SER A 16 -7.56 4.75 -4.88
CA SER A 16 -9.01 4.68 -4.74
C SER A 16 -9.77 4.94 -6.04
N GLU A 17 -9.39 5.96 -6.80
CA GLU A 17 -10.13 6.38 -7.98
C GLU A 17 -9.82 5.54 -9.22
N SER A 18 -8.54 5.14 -9.39
CA SER A 18 -8.09 4.52 -10.64
C SER A 18 -6.96 3.51 -10.51
N PHE A 19 -7.03 2.50 -11.38
CA PHE A 19 -6.02 1.46 -11.55
C PHE A 19 -5.47 1.46 -13.00
N PRO A 20 -4.53 2.36 -13.35
CA PRO A 20 -3.96 2.42 -14.70
C PRO A 20 -2.83 1.40 -14.95
N TYR A 21 -2.32 0.73 -13.91
CA TYR A 21 -1.28 -0.29 -14.01
C TYR A 21 -1.76 -1.52 -14.77
N THR A 22 -1.10 -1.91 -15.88
CA THR A 22 -1.44 -3.16 -16.60
C THR A 22 -0.81 -4.37 -15.94
N SER A 23 -1.62 -5.19 -15.29
CA SER A 23 -1.20 -6.52 -14.81
C SER A 23 -1.41 -7.59 -15.88
N VAL A 24 -0.41 -8.45 -16.10
CA VAL A 24 -0.54 -9.58 -17.03
C VAL A 24 -1.38 -10.68 -16.40
N LYS A 25 -1.18 -10.93 -15.11
CA LYS A 25 -1.91 -11.94 -14.34
C LYS A 25 -3.35 -11.51 -14.04
N PHE A 26 -3.59 -10.21 -13.86
CA PHE A 26 -4.89 -9.65 -13.52
C PHE A 26 -5.33 -8.54 -14.49
N PRO A 27 -5.56 -8.86 -15.78
CA PRO A 27 -5.88 -7.86 -16.80
C PRO A 27 -7.16 -7.07 -16.49
N ASN A 28 -8.11 -7.70 -15.78
CA ASN A 28 -9.35 -7.04 -15.37
C ASN A 28 -9.12 -5.85 -14.44
N MET A 29 -8.03 -5.83 -13.66
CA MET A 29 -7.70 -4.73 -12.76
C MET A 29 -7.65 -3.40 -13.51
N THR A 30 -6.97 -3.40 -14.66
CA THR A 30 -6.83 -2.23 -15.51
C THR A 30 -8.08 -1.95 -16.32
N ILE A 31 -8.71 -3.01 -16.86
CA ILE A 31 -9.89 -2.88 -17.73
C ILE A 31 -11.06 -2.23 -16.98
N LEU A 32 -11.26 -2.57 -15.71
CA LEU A 32 -12.37 -2.10 -14.90
C LEU A 32 -11.97 -0.99 -13.91
N GLY A 33 -10.69 -0.90 -13.56
CA GLY A 33 -10.18 0.06 -12.59
C GLY A 33 -9.63 1.35 -13.20
N ALA A 34 -9.14 1.37 -14.45
CA ALA A 34 -8.65 2.60 -15.07
C ALA A 34 -9.80 3.59 -15.37
N TYR A 35 -9.50 4.90 -15.45
CA TYR A 35 -10.51 5.90 -15.80
C TYR A 35 -11.15 5.65 -17.16
N THR A 36 -10.32 5.37 -18.18
CA THR A 36 -10.75 4.90 -19.49
C THR A 36 -9.65 4.04 -20.10
N PRO A 37 -9.91 3.29 -21.20
CA PRO A 37 -8.87 2.55 -21.92
C PRO A 37 -7.70 3.41 -22.44
N ALA A 38 -7.85 4.74 -22.52
CA ALA A 38 -6.79 5.66 -22.92
C ALA A 38 -5.87 6.07 -21.75
N HIS A 39 -6.27 5.80 -20.51
CA HIS A 39 -5.56 6.17 -19.28
C HIS A 39 -4.94 4.94 -18.65
N VAL A 40 -4.08 4.25 -19.42
CA VAL A 40 -3.48 2.97 -19.02
C VAL A 40 -1.97 3.04 -19.26
N TYR A 41 -1.20 2.52 -18.31
CA TYR A 41 0.21 2.23 -18.49
C TYR A 41 0.37 0.76 -18.90
N SER A 42 0.74 0.52 -20.15
CA SER A 42 1.12 -0.82 -20.59
C SER A 42 2.46 -1.25 -19.97
N ILE A 43 2.76 -2.55 -20.01
CA ILE A 43 4.09 -3.07 -19.64
C ILE A 43 5.21 -2.38 -20.45
N ALA A 44 4.96 -2.06 -21.72
CA ALA A 44 5.93 -1.36 -22.55
C ALA A 44 6.14 0.09 -22.10
N ASP A 45 5.07 0.79 -21.70
CA ASP A 45 5.16 2.16 -21.19
C ASP A 45 5.95 2.22 -19.88
N MET A 46 5.65 1.33 -18.95
CA MET A 46 6.37 1.26 -17.67
C MET A 46 7.86 0.93 -17.87
N LYS A 47 8.19 -0.04 -18.75
CA LYS A 47 9.58 -0.33 -19.11
C LYS A 47 10.28 0.88 -19.74
N LYS A 48 9.58 1.61 -20.62
CA LYS A 48 10.11 2.83 -21.23
C LYS A 48 10.40 3.91 -20.18
N VAL A 49 9.52 4.10 -19.19
CA VAL A 49 9.76 5.03 -18.07
C VAL A 49 10.99 4.61 -17.27
N MET A 50 11.08 3.33 -16.90
CA MET A 50 12.23 2.78 -16.16
C MET A 50 13.54 2.96 -16.94
N ASP A 51 13.57 2.64 -18.23
CA ASP A 51 14.75 2.81 -19.08
C ASP A 51 15.15 4.28 -19.22
N TYR A 52 14.17 5.16 -19.41
CA TYR A 52 14.42 6.59 -19.56
C TYR A 52 14.96 7.23 -18.28
N ALA A 53 14.44 6.80 -17.12
CA ALA A 53 14.91 7.18 -15.80
C ALA A 53 16.33 6.66 -15.55
N ARG A 54 16.60 5.39 -15.88
CA ARG A 54 17.92 4.75 -15.74
C ARG A 54 19.00 5.49 -16.51
N LEU A 55 18.74 5.92 -17.74
CA LEU A 55 19.68 6.71 -18.55
C LEU A 55 20.06 8.06 -17.92
N ARG A 56 19.35 8.49 -16.88
CA ARG A 56 19.59 9.72 -16.12
C ARG A 56 20.01 9.48 -14.67
N GLY A 57 20.29 8.23 -14.31
CA GLY A 57 20.61 7.86 -12.92
C GLY A 57 19.44 8.05 -11.96
N ILE A 58 18.20 7.97 -12.46
CA ILE A 58 16.98 8.07 -11.65
C ILE A 58 16.43 6.65 -11.43
N ARG A 59 16.25 6.31 -10.16
CA ARG A 59 15.57 5.10 -9.69
C ARG A 59 14.06 5.27 -9.83
N VAL A 60 13.34 4.20 -10.13
CA VAL A 60 11.88 4.18 -10.14
C VAL A 60 11.43 3.29 -8.99
N VAL A 61 10.83 3.90 -7.97
CA VAL A 61 10.32 3.20 -6.79
C VAL A 61 8.79 3.21 -6.92
N PRO A 62 8.18 2.08 -7.29
CA PRO A 62 6.71 1.99 -7.37
C PRO A 62 6.11 2.05 -5.97
N ASP A 63 4.93 2.64 -5.89
CA ASP A 63 4.08 2.67 -4.72
C ASP A 63 2.71 2.17 -5.13
N GLU A 64 2.37 1.02 -4.56
CA GLU A 64 1.07 0.40 -4.70
C GLU A 64 0.43 0.59 -3.32
N ALA A 65 -0.53 1.51 -3.20
CA ALA A 65 -1.10 1.91 -1.93
C ALA A 65 -1.88 0.73 -1.32
N PHE A 66 -1.35 0.14 -0.24
CA PHE A 66 -1.94 -1.01 0.46
C PHE A 66 -1.86 -0.80 1.98
N ALA A 67 -2.78 -1.29 2.82
CA ALA A 67 -4.05 -1.95 2.52
C ALA A 67 -5.21 -0.99 2.19
N GLY A 68 -5.04 0.30 2.52
CA GLY A 68 -5.97 1.39 2.20
C GLY A 68 -5.88 1.81 0.73
N HIS A 69 -6.56 2.89 0.35
CA HIS A 69 -6.54 3.42 -1.01
C HIS A 69 -6.91 2.36 -2.08
N ALA A 70 -7.77 1.41 -1.67
CA ALA A 70 -8.02 0.17 -2.39
C ALA A 70 -9.27 0.23 -3.29
N GLY A 71 -9.96 1.37 -3.40
CA GLY A 71 -11.25 1.50 -4.08
C GLY A 71 -11.25 1.02 -5.53
N ALA A 72 -10.21 1.34 -6.32
CA ALA A 72 -10.11 0.89 -7.71
C ALA A 72 -9.84 -0.62 -7.84
N TRP A 73 -9.24 -1.23 -6.81
CA TRP A 73 -9.00 -2.67 -6.74
C TRP A 73 -10.33 -3.41 -6.59
N GLY A 74 -11.23 -2.89 -5.76
CA GLY A 74 -12.58 -3.43 -5.53
C GLY A 74 -13.48 -3.43 -6.77
N LYS A 75 -13.28 -2.49 -7.72
CA LYS A 75 -14.03 -2.48 -9.00
C LYS A 75 -13.81 -3.77 -9.80
N SER A 76 -12.61 -4.32 -9.72
CA SER A 76 -12.18 -5.47 -10.52
C SER A 76 -12.25 -6.77 -9.74
N MET A 77 -12.03 -6.71 -8.43
CA MET A 77 -12.15 -7.83 -7.51
C MET A 77 -12.96 -7.43 -6.28
N PRO A 78 -14.30 -7.42 -6.37
CA PRO A 78 -15.15 -6.99 -5.27
C PRO A 78 -14.94 -7.77 -3.97
N SER A 79 -14.52 -9.04 -4.06
CA SER A 79 -14.24 -9.89 -2.89
C SER A 79 -13.00 -9.50 -2.09
N LEU A 80 -12.16 -8.57 -2.60
CA LEU A 80 -11.00 -8.08 -1.86
C LEU A 80 -11.38 -7.08 -0.77
N LEU A 81 -12.49 -6.36 -0.94
CA LEU A 81 -12.89 -5.28 -0.04
C LEU A 81 -14.14 -5.70 0.75
N PRO A 82 -14.16 -5.53 2.08
CA PRO A 82 -15.35 -5.80 2.87
C PRO A 82 -16.35 -4.65 2.71
N LEU A 83 -17.64 -4.90 2.96
CA LEU A 83 -18.62 -3.82 3.07
C LEU A 83 -18.35 -2.95 4.30
N CYS A 84 -18.61 -1.66 4.18
CA CYS A 84 -18.48 -0.70 5.27
C CYS A 84 -19.86 -0.33 5.82
N TYR A 85 -19.92 -0.18 7.14
CA TYR A 85 -21.14 0.12 7.87
C TYR A 85 -20.89 1.29 8.80
N ASN A 86 -21.78 2.26 8.79
CA ASN A 86 -21.76 3.34 9.78
C ASN A 86 -22.21 2.85 11.16
N SER A 87 -22.19 3.76 12.13
CA SER A 87 -22.63 3.50 13.52
C SER A 87 -24.10 3.06 13.66
N LYS A 88 -24.92 3.20 12.61
CA LYS A 88 -26.32 2.75 12.56
C LYS A 88 -26.47 1.39 11.85
N GLY A 89 -25.38 0.76 11.43
CA GLY A 89 -25.38 -0.50 10.68
C GLY A 89 -25.87 -0.36 9.23
N GLN A 90 -25.79 0.84 8.66
CA GLN A 90 -26.18 1.10 7.28
C GLN A 90 -24.93 1.19 6.40
N ILE A 91 -25.04 0.69 5.16
CA ILE A 91 -24.01 0.91 4.14
C ILE A 91 -24.22 2.32 3.60
N ASP A 92 -23.28 3.21 3.88
CA ASP A 92 -23.32 4.62 3.43
C ASP A 92 -22.05 5.05 2.66
N GLU A 93 -21.08 4.17 2.51
CA GLU A 93 -19.85 4.43 1.76
C GLU A 93 -19.31 3.20 1.04
N LEU A 94 -18.43 3.45 0.07
CA LEU A 94 -17.68 2.42 -0.63
C LEU A 94 -16.42 2.09 0.15
N SER A 95 -16.08 0.80 0.18
CA SER A 95 -14.87 0.34 0.84
C SER A 95 -13.61 0.80 0.14
N ASN A 96 -12.64 1.24 0.94
CA ASN A 96 -11.33 1.67 0.47
C ASN A 96 -10.19 0.89 1.14
N ILE A 97 -10.49 -0.19 1.86
CA ILE A 97 -9.51 -1.02 2.56
C ILE A 97 -9.72 -2.51 2.26
N MET A 98 -8.62 -3.27 2.14
CA MET A 98 -8.71 -4.71 1.91
C MET A 98 -9.25 -5.47 3.13
N ASP A 99 -9.86 -6.64 2.90
CA ASP A 99 -10.27 -7.56 3.96
C ASP A 99 -9.13 -8.56 4.26
N PRO A 100 -8.38 -8.39 5.37
CA PRO A 100 -7.31 -9.30 5.76
C PRO A 100 -7.82 -10.62 6.36
N THR A 101 -9.12 -10.77 6.61
CA THR A 101 -9.68 -12.01 7.14
C THR A 101 -9.94 -13.07 6.05
N MET A 102 -9.74 -12.70 4.79
CA MET A 102 -9.96 -13.55 3.62
C MET A 102 -8.63 -14.07 3.06
N GLU A 103 -8.44 -15.39 3.01
CA GLU A 103 -7.22 -16.00 2.42
C GLU A 103 -7.07 -15.69 0.92
N GLY A 104 -8.17 -15.40 0.23
CA GLY A 104 -8.16 -14.91 -1.15
C GLY A 104 -7.36 -13.61 -1.30
N THR A 105 -7.41 -12.72 -0.30
CA THR A 105 -6.64 -11.46 -0.27
C THR A 105 -5.14 -11.74 -0.35
N PHE A 106 -4.62 -12.64 0.48
CA PHE A 106 -3.19 -12.96 0.47
C PHE A 106 -2.76 -13.78 -0.75
N THR A 107 -3.65 -14.60 -1.30
CA THR A 107 -3.40 -15.30 -2.57
C THR A 107 -3.22 -14.29 -3.70
N PHE A 108 -4.12 -13.30 -3.78
CA PHE A 108 -4.02 -12.20 -4.74
C PHE A 108 -2.74 -11.38 -4.52
N LEU A 109 -2.45 -10.94 -3.29
CA LEU A 109 -1.25 -10.15 -2.99
C LEU A 109 0.04 -10.91 -3.35
N SER A 110 0.11 -12.21 -3.04
CA SER A 110 1.24 -13.06 -3.42
C SER A 110 1.48 -13.06 -4.92
N ASP A 111 0.41 -13.21 -5.68
CA ASP A 111 0.45 -13.28 -7.13
C ASP A 111 0.76 -11.92 -7.78
N PHE A 112 0.17 -10.86 -7.26
CA PHE A 112 0.35 -9.50 -7.72
C PHE A 112 1.78 -9.02 -7.46
N PHE A 113 2.28 -9.15 -6.24
CA PHE A 113 3.61 -8.71 -5.90
C PHE A 113 4.71 -9.55 -6.55
N THR A 114 4.46 -10.83 -6.84
CA THR A 114 5.40 -11.63 -7.65
C THR A 114 5.58 -11.00 -9.04
N GLU A 115 4.51 -10.53 -9.68
CA GLU A 115 4.57 -9.85 -10.96
C GLU A 115 5.21 -8.45 -10.84
N ALA A 116 4.75 -7.65 -9.87
CA ALA A 116 5.22 -6.28 -9.67
C ALA A 116 6.72 -6.23 -9.34
N LEU A 117 7.21 -7.13 -8.45
CA LEU A 117 8.64 -7.21 -8.11
C LEU A 117 9.49 -7.77 -9.26
N ALA A 118 8.91 -8.53 -10.19
CA ALA A 118 9.62 -8.96 -11.41
C ALA A 118 9.75 -7.81 -12.42
N LEU A 119 8.73 -6.94 -12.50
CA LEU A 119 8.73 -5.77 -13.37
C LEU A 119 9.62 -4.65 -12.83
N PHE A 120 9.41 -4.24 -11.58
CA PHE A 120 10.14 -3.15 -10.92
C PHE A 120 11.35 -3.70 -10.17
N GLN A 121 12.52 -3.61 -10.80
CA GLN A 121 13.76 -4.23 -10.30
C GLN A 121 14.57 -3.35 -9.36
N ASP A 122 14.06 -2.18 -8.96
CA ASP A 122 14.71 -1.40 -7.90
C ASP A 122 14.70 -2.19 -6.58
N ASN A 123 15.75 -2.01 -5.77
CA ASN A 123 15.88 -2.69 -4.48
C ASN A 123 14.79 -2.26 -3.49
N TYR A 124 14.11 -1.14 -3.74
CA TYR A 124 13.11 -0.54 -2.88
C TYR A 124 11.74 -0.62 -3.55
N MET A 125 10.72 -0.85 -2.75
CA MET A 125 9.32 -0.73 -3.15
C MET A 125 8.57 -0.08 -1.98
N HIS A 126 7.67 0.83 -2.33
CA HIS A 126 6.79 1.48 -1.36
C HIS A 126 5.50 0.66 -1.27
N PHE A 127 5.04 0.41 -0.05
CA PHE A 127 3.89 -0.45 0.23
C PHE A 127 2.69 0.31 0.77
N GLY A 128 2.72 1.65 0.74
CA GLY A 128 1.69 2.53 1.28
C GLY A 128 1.57 2.41 2.80
N GLY A 129 0.32 2.30 3.27
CA GLY A 129 -0.04 2.05 4.67
C GLY A 129 -0.58 3.26 5.42
N ASP A 130 -0.89 4.32 4.69
CA ASP A 130 -1.46 5.59 5.13
C ASP A 130 -2.98 5.53 5.30
N GLU A 131 -3.50 6.45 6.12
CA GLU A 131 -4.93 6.81 6.26
C GLU A 131 -5.96 5.69 6.56
N VAL A 132 -5.52 4.46 6.87
CA VAL A 132 -6.41 3.31 7.08
C VAL A 132 -7.31 3.37 8.33
N SER A 133 -7.01 4.24 9.30
CA SER A 133 -7.69 4.25 10.60
C SER A 133 -9.20 4.42 10.50
N TYR A 134 -9.68 5.25 9.57
CA TYR A 134 -11.10 5.47 9.35
C TYR A 134 -11.76 4.22 8.76
N ASP A 135 -11.18 3.66 7.69
CA ASP A 135 -11.70 2.47 7.02
C ASP A 135 -11.66 1.23 7.93
N MET A 136 -10.66 1.10 8.79
CA MET A 136 -10.61 0.03 9.80
C MET A 136 -11.83 0.09 10.74
N GLN A 137 -12.29 1.29 11.09
CA GLN A 137 -13.50 1.43 11.90
C GLN A 137 -14.76 1.04 11.13
N GLN A 138 -14.96 1.60 9.93
CA GLN A 138 -16.22 1.44 9.21
C GLN A 138 -16.33 0.08 8.53
N CYS A 139 -15.23 -0.45 8.00
CA CYS A 139 -15.20 -1.62 7.15
C CYS A 139 -14.77 -2.89 7.88
N TRP A 140 -14.00 -2.80 8.98
CA TRP A 140 -13.65 -3.96 9.81
C TRP A 140 -14.43 -3.99 11.11
N ALA A 141 -14.33 -2.96 11.96
CA ALA A 141 -14.93 -3.00 13.30
C ALA A 141 -16.46 -3.01 13.27
N ASN A 142 -17.08 -2.23 12.38
CA ASN A 142 -18.55 -2.19 12.24
C ASN A 142 -19.10 -3.34 11.38
N ASN A 143 -18.25 -4.13 10.71
CA ASN A 143 -18.67 -5.24 9.87
C ASN A 143 -18.74 -6.56 10.69
N ALA A 144 -19.96 -7.08 10.87
CA ALA A 144 -20.22 -8.29 11.66
C ALA A 144 -19.54 -9.55 11.10
N GLU A 145 -19.37 -9.64 9.77
CA GLU A 145 -18.71 -10.80 9.16
C GLU A 145 -17.19 -10.74 9.35
N VAL A 146 -16.58 -9.56 9.17
CA VAL A 146 -15.14 -9.35 9.38
C VAL A 146 -14.80 -9.58 10.84
N THR A 147 -15.57 -9.02 11.77
CA THR A 147 -15.37 -9.24 13.21
C THR A 147 -15.51 -10.71 13.61
N ALA A 148 -16.50 -11.43 13.06
CA ALA A 148 -16.65 -12.87 13.32
C ALA A 148 -15.46 -13.70 12.80
N ARG A 149 -14.95 -13.37 11.60
CA ARG A 149 -13.75 -14.03 11.06
C ARG A 149 -12.50 -13.68 11.87
N MET A 150 -12.32 -12.41 12.22
CA MET A 150 -11.22 -11.89 13.05
C MET A 150 -11.17 -12.61 14.41
N GLN A 151 -12.30 -12.73 15.10
CA GLN A 151 -12.39 -13.47 16.38
C GLN A 151 -12.06 -14.95 16.22
N LYS A 152 -12.53 -15.60 15.15
CA LYS A 152 -12.20 -17.00 14.85
C LYS A 152 -10.71 -17.22 14.60
N MET A 153 -10.02 -16.21 14.05
CA MET A 153 -8.56 -16.20 13.86
C MET A 153 -7.79 -15.95 15.17
N GLY A 154 -8.48 -15.56 16.25
CA GLY A 154 -7.86 -15.29 17.54
C GLY A 154 -7.41 -13.84 17.74
N TYR A 155 -7.85 -12.91 16.90
CA TYR A 155 -7.54 -11.48 17.02
C TYR A 155 -8.66 -10.73 17.74
N GLY A 156 -8.28 -9.95 18.76
CA GLY A 156 -9.20 -9.22 19.64
C GLY A 156 -9.48 -7.78 19.19
N SER A 157 -8.69 -7.22 18.27
CA SER A 157 -8.84 -5.86 17.79
C SER A 157 -8.49 -5.71 16.31
N THR A 158 -8.98 -4.63 15.69
CA THR A 158 -8.63 -4.27 14.30
C THR A 158 -7.15 -3.92 14.15
N PHE A 159 -6.48 -3.41 15.20
CA PHE A 159 -5.03 -3.20 15.20
C PHE A 159 -4.24 -4.52 15.16
N GLU A 160 -4.67 -5.54 15.90
CA GLU A 160 -4.08 -6.88 15.79
C GLU A 160 -4.30 -7.47 14.40
N LEU A 161 -5.46 -7.23 13.81
CA LEU A 161 -5.77 -7.65 12.44
C LEU A 161 -4.91 -6.90 11.40
N LEU A 162 -4.66 -5.61 11.60
CA LEU A 162 -3.73 -4.82 10.77
C LEU A 162 -2.30 -5.36 10.88
N ASN A 163 -1.85 -5.67 12.10
CA ASN A 163 -0.54 -6.29 12.33
C ASN A 163 -0.43 -7.63 11.60
N TYR A 164 -1.48 -8.45 11.63
CA TYR A 164 -1.55 -9.69 10.88
C TYR A 164 -1.44 -9.47 9.37
N TYR A 165 -2.15 -8.48 8.82
CA TYR A 165 -2.05 -8.10 7.41
C TYR A 165 -0.61 -7.81 7.01
N TRP A 166 0.07 -6.92 7.74
CA TRP A 166 1.44 -6.51 7.41
C TRP A 166 2.45 -7.63 7.56
N GLN A 167 2.33 -8.45 8.61
CA GLN A 167 3.20 -9.62 8.79
C GLN A 167 3.08 -10.60 7.62
N ARG A 168 1.85 -10.89 7.19
CA ARG A 168 1.57 -11.76 6.04
C ARG A 168 2.09 -11.13 4.75
N LEU A 169 1.86 -9.84 4.53
CA LEU A 169 2.34 -9.12 3.36
C LEU A 169 3.87 -9.14 3.28
N PHE A 170 4.58 -8.76 4.35
CA PHE A 170 6.04 -8.78 4.36
C PHE A 170 6.61 -10.18 4.15
N THR A 171 5.98 -11.21 4.71
CA THR A 171 6.35 -12.61 4.43
C THR A 171 6.21 -12.96 2.95
N ILE A 172 5.12 -12.52 2.31
CA ILE A 172 4.91 -12.66 0.86
C ILE A 172 6.02 -11.96 0.08
N ILE A 173 6.34 -10.72 0.42
CA ILE A 173 7.38 -9.94 -0.27
C ILE A 173 8.75 -10.60 -0.12
N ASP A 174 9.11 -11.03 1.09
CA ASP A 174 10.41 -11.67 1.34
C ASP A 174 10.54 -13.03 0.65
N LYS A 175 9.43 -13.76 0.51
CA LYS A 175 9.38 -14.99 -0.28
C LYS A 175 9.52 -14.72 -1.78
N ALA A 176 8.86 -13.68 -2.29
CA ALA A 176 8.88 -13.33 -3.71
C ALA A 176 10.25 -12.76 -4.14
N ARG A 177 10.83 -11.87 -3.33
CA ARG A 177 12.17 -11.30 -3.57
C ARG A 177 12.86 -10.95 -2.24
N PRO A 178 13.74 -11.84 -1.74
CA PRO A 178 14.48 -11.61 -0.51
C PRO A 178 15.27 -10.31 -0.55
N ASN A 179 15.39 -9.66 0.61
CA ASN A 179 16.12 -8.40 0.81
C ASN A 179 15.49 -7.16 0.13
N THR A 180 14.27 -7.25 -0.40
CA THR A 180 13.51 -6.07 -0.85
C THR A 180 13.39 -5.07 0.29
N LYS A 181 13.84 -3.84 0.06
CA LYS A 181 13.77 -2.74 1.03
C LYS A 181 12.38 -2.15 1.01
N LYS A 182 11.70 -2.28 2.14
CA LYS A 182 10.30 -1.91 2.32
C LYS A 182 10.23 -0.46 2.75
N VAL A 183 9.60 0.38 1.94
CA VAL A 183 9.25 1.75 2.33
C VAL A 183 7.77 1.75 2.69
N VAL A 184 7.41 2.39 3.79
CA VAL A 184 6.03 2.51 4.27
C VAL A 184 5.78 3.93 4.72
N TRP A 185 4.54 4.39 4.59
CA TRP A 185 4.13 5.64 5.24
C TRP A 185 4.20 5.52 6.76
N GLN A 186 4.37 6.65 7.43
CA GLN A 186 4.60 6.70 8.87
C GLN A 186 3.53 5.97 9.68
N GLU A 187 2.27 5.95 9.24
CA GLU A 187 1.17 5.38 10.02
C GLU A 187 1.34 3.88 10.30
N VAL A 188 2.07 3.15 9.46
CA VAL A 188 2.43 1.75 9.73
C VAL A 188 3.21 1.65 11.03
N LEU A 189 4.16 2.56 11.26
CA LEU A 189 4.95 2.60 12.49
C LEU A 189 4.16 3.25 13.64
N ASP A 190 3.38 4.30 13.38
CA ASP A 190 2.55 4.98 14.40
C ASP A 190 1.54 4.01 15.02
N MET A 191 1.00 3.08 14.22
CA MET A 191 0.10 2.02 14.68
C MET A 191 0.82 0.80 15.25
N SER A 192 2.13 0.90 15.52
CA SER A 192 2.95 -0.15 16.15
C SER A 192 3.01 -1.46 15.35
N VAL A 193 2.92 -1.40 14.02
CA VAL A 193 3.16 -2.58 13.17
C VAL A 193 4.64 -2.96 13.25
N PRO A 194 4.98 -4.23 13.53
CA PRO A 194 6.37 -4.68 13.62
C PRO A 194 7.00 -4.80 12.22
N ALA A 195 7.39 -3.66 11.64
CA ALA A 195 7.96 -3.54 10.31
C ALA A 195 9.51 -3.47 10.36
N THR A 196 10.17 -4.49 10.90
CA THR A 196 11.64 -4.49 11.06
C THR A 196 12.37 -4.19 9.75
N ASP A 197 13.42 -3.37 9.83
CA ASP A 197 14.23 -2.91 8.70
C ASP A 197 13.48 -2.13 7.60
N SER A 198 12.23 -1.76 7.84
CA SER A 198 11.49 -0.84 6.97
C SER A 198 12.04 0.58 7.07
N ILE A 199 11.76 1.35 6.02
CA ILE A 199 12.09 2.76 5.91
C ILE A 199 10.79 3.52 6.08
N ALA A 200 10.73 4.37 7.10
CA ALA A 200 9.57 5.23 7.32
C ALA A 200 9.61 6.39 6.34
N HIS A 201 8.46 6.69 5.75
CA HIS A 201 8.25 7.88 4.96
C HIS A 201 7.34 8.82 5.77
N VAL A 202 7.94 9.84 6.37
CA VAL A 202 7.28 10.82 7.24
C VAL A 202 6.68 11.91 6.37
N TRP A 203 5.37 12.08 6.45
CA TRP A 203 4.59 12.97 5.58
C TRP A 203 3.60 13.85 6.35
N LYS A 204 3.33 13.54 7.62
CA LYS A 204 2.43 14.29 8.50
C LYS A 204 3.22 15.19 9.45
N GLY A 205 2.49 16.06 10.13
CA GLY A 205 2.98 16.99 11.14
C GLY A 205 2.42 18.39 10.90
N ASP A 206 1.73 18.95 11.88
CA ASP A 206 1.06 20.26 11.74
C ASP A 206 2.05 21.42 11.78
N ASN A 207 3.21 21.19 12.40
CA ASN A 207 4.29 22.15 12.52
C ASN A 207 5.66 21.45 12.54
N ILE A 208 6.73 22.24 12.55
CA ILE A 208 8.10 21.72 12.50
C ILE A 208 8.47 20.85 13.70
N ASP A 209 7.93 21.14 14.88
CA ASP A 209 8.24 20.35 16.08
C ASP A 209 7.62 18.96 15.97
N ASP A 210 6.38 18.85 15.48
CA ASP A 210 5.73 17.55 15.23
C ASP A 210 6.52 16.71 14.23
N ILE A 211 6.92 17.31 13.10
CA ILE A 211 7.72 16.65 12.05
C ILE A 211 9.05 16.15 12.63
N MET A 212 9.75 16.99 13.40
CA MET A 212 11.05 16.64 13.95
C MET A 212 10.95 15.61 15.07
N ASN A 213 9.88 15.64 15.88
CA ASN A 213 9.59 14.63 16.88
C ASN A 213 9.33 13.27 16.23
N GLU A 214 8.58 13.23 15.13
CA GLU A 214 8.31 12.00 14.37
C GLU A 214 9.60 11.42 13.77
N MET A 215 10.39 12.25 13.09
CA MET A 215 11.71 11.86 12.58
C MET A 215 12.64 11.32 13.68
N ALA A 216 12.60 11.93 14.87
CA ALA A 216 13.37 11.47 16.03
C ALA A 216 12.86 10.13 16.56
N SER A 217 11.53 9.95 16.65
CA SER A 217 10.89 8.69 17.07
C SER A 217 11.26 7.54 16.13
N VAL A 218 11.08 7.73 14.83
CA VAL A 218 11.41 6.73 13.79
C VAL A 218 12.87 6.28 13.90
N THR A 219 13.79 7.24 13.97
CA THR A 219 15.23 6.95 13.99
C THR A 219 15.68 6.36 15.33
N ALA A 220 15.09 6.78 16.46
CA ALA A 220 15.35 6.19 17.77
C ALA A 220 14.90 4.72 17.84
N ASN A 221 13.85 4.35 17.12
CA ASN A 221 13.39 2.97 16.97
C ASN A 221 14.21 2.15 15.94
N GLY A 222 15.28 2.70 15.38
CA GLY A 222 16.21 2.00 14.50
C GLY A 222 15.83 1.95 13.02
N HIS A 223 14.77 2.66 12.63
CA HIS A 223 14.36 2.76 11.23
C HIS A 223 15.14 3.85 10.49
N LYS A 224 15.29 3.69 9.18
CA LYS A 224 15.68 4.81 8.31
C LYS A 224 14.46 5.65 8.02
N ALA A 225 14.66 6.95 7.79
CA ALA A 225 13.58 7.89 7.52
C ALA A 225 13.76 8.61 6.17
N ILE A 226 12.66 8.85 5.48
CA ILE A 226 12.50 9.78 4.36
C ILE A 226 11.51 10.85 4.83
N LEU A 227 11.79 12.12 4.56
CA LEU A 227 10.92 13.24 4.94
C LEU A 227 10.25 13.83 3.70
N SER A 228 8.93 14.03 3.76
CA SER A 228 8.11 14.70 2.76
C SER A 228 7.10 15.71 3.34
N SER A 229 6.90 15.76 4.67
CA SER A 229 5.82 16.57 5.31
C SER A 229 5.81 18.07 4.99
N CYS A 230 6.92 18.63 4.50
CA CYS A 230 7.06 20.06 4.22
C CYS A 230 7.34 20.39 2.74
N TRP A 231 7.14 19.43 1.83
CA TRP A 231 7.37 19.54 0.38
C TRP A 231 6.21 18.98 -0.46
#